data_AF-A0A948FH06-F1
#
_entry.id   AF-A0A948FH06-F1
#
_cell.length_a   1.000
_cell.length_b   1.000
_cell.length_c   1.000
_cell.angle_alpha   90.00
_cell.angle_beta   90.00
_cell.angle_gamma   90.00
#
_symmetry.space_group_name_H-M   'P 1'
#
loop_
_entity.id
_entity.type
_entity.pdbx_description
1 polymer ?
#
loop_
_entity_poly.entity_id
_entity_poly.type
_entity_poly.pdbx_seq_one_letter_code
_entity_poly.pdbx_strand_id
1 'polypeptide(L)'
;MSEDKDDCNKCPEGQVLRDGKCVMPEVTFTAFVMSLNTAALFHFGELADPETGKTARDIVLAKHTIDTLNLLKKISVGNLSKDEENLLETVLYDLKIRYVKISG
;
A
#
# COMPACT_ATOMS: atom_id res chain seq x y z
N MET A 1 -25.83 -4.90 40.17
CA MET A 1 -25.11 -5.24 38.93
C MET A 1 -24.20 -4.06 38.61
N SER A 2 -22.95 -4.05 39.08
CA SER A 2 -21.81 -4.84 38.56
C SER A 2 -21.34 -4.27 37.22
N GLU A 3 -20.54 -3.22 37.34
CA GLU A 3 -19.33 -2.89 36.56
C GLU A 3 -19.17 -3.50 35.17
N ASP A 4 -19.50 -2.73 34.12
CA ASP A 4 -18.89 -2.83 32.80
C ASP A 4 -17.96 -1.61 32.60
N LYS A 5 -16.80 -1.65 33.27
CA LYS A 5 -15.69 -0.71 33.05
C LYS A 5 -14.50 -1.50 32.51
N ASP A 6 -14.57 -2.03 31.28
CA ASP A 6 -13.34 -2.53 30.64
C ASP A 6 -13.37 -2.70 29.10
N ASP A 7 -14.14 -1.91 28.34
CA ASP A 7 -14.17 -2.06 26.87
C ASP A 7 -13.91 -0.76 26.08
N CYS A 8 -13.36 0.26 26.73
CA CYS A 8 -13.08 1.56 26.10
C CYS A 8 -11.59 1.76 25.70
N ASN A 9 -10.78 0.69 25.74
CA ASN A 9 -9.32 0.79 25.55
C ASN A 9 -8.80 0.21 24.23
N LYS A 10 -9.66 -0.26 23.32
CA LYS A 10 -9.21 -0.89 22.07
C LYS A 10 -9.88 -0.23 20.87
N CYS A 11 -9.07 0.37 20.02
CA CYS A 11 -9.54 0.79 18.70
C CYS A 11 -9.91 -0.44 17.87
N PRO A 12 -10.84 -0.30 16.90
CA PRO A 12 -11.08 -1.31 15.89
C PRO A 12 -9.77 -1.76 15.22
N GLU A 13 -9.72 -3.01 14.78
CA GLU A 13 -8.53 -3.60 14.17
C GLU A 13 -8.02 -2.73 13.01
N GLY A 14 -6.74 -2.37 13.07
CA GLY A 14 -6.12 -1.48 12.10
C GLY A 14 -6.39 0.01 12.32
N GLN A 15 -6.78 0.48 13.51
CA GLN A 15 -6.80 1.91 13.89
C GLN A 15 -5.87 2.22 15.07
N VAL A 16 -5.18 3.37 15.01
CA VAL A 16 -4.25 3.83 16.03
C VAL A 16 -4.97 4.70 17.07
N LEU A 17 -4.80 4.36 18.35
CA LEU A 17 -5.25 5.17 19.49
C LEU A 17 -4.24 6.29 19.77
N ARG A 18 -4.69 7.55 19.72
CA ARG A 18 -3.91 8.73 20.06
C ARG A 18 -4.77 9.68 20.90
N ASP A 19 -4.27 10.08 22.06
CA ASP A 19 -4.97 10.97 23.00
C ASP A 19 -6.40 10.49 23.35
N GLY A 20 -6.58 9.17 23.48
CA GLY A 20 -7.88 8.55 23.76
C GLY A 20 -8.86 8.53 22.57
N LYS A 21 -8.40 8.82 21.35
CA LYS A 21 -9.21 8.79 20.13
C LYS A 21 -8.58 7.87 19.08
N CYS A 22 -9.40 7.13 18.34
CA CYS A 22 -8.94 6.38 17.17
C CYS A 22 -8.82 7.35 15.99
N VAL A 23 -7.61 7.63 15.52
CA VAL A 23 -7.33 8.76 14.61
C VAL A 23 -7.04 8.36 13.18
N MET A 24 -6.33 7.25 12.96
CA MET A 24 -5.94 6.83 11.62
C MET A 24 -5.66 5.34 11.55
N PRO A 25 -5.75 4.74 10.35
CA PRO A 25 -5.41 3.34 10.20
C PRO A 25 -3.95 3.04 10.56
N GLU A 26 -3.69 1.85 11.12
CA GLU A 26 -2.34 1.36 11.34
C GLU A 26 -1.63 1.15 10.00
N VAL A 27 -0.36 1.56 9.93
CA VAL A 27 0.47 1.33 8.75
C VAL A 27 1.10 -0.05 8.87
N THR A 28 0.49 -1.03 8.20
CA THR A 28 1.06 -2.38 8.04
C THR A 28 1.90 -2.45 6.77
N PHE A 29 2.81 -3.43 6.68
CA PHE A 29 3.58 -3.68 5.46
C PHE A 29 2.66 -3.92 4.27
N THR A 30 1.62 -4.73 4.44
CA THR A 30 0.57 -4.97 3.46
C THR A 30 -0.10 -3.67 3.00
N ALA A 31 -0.52 -2.81 3.93
CA ALA A 31 -1.14 -1.52 3.59
C ALA A 31 -0.18 -0.61 2.81
N PHE A 32 1.11 -0.61 3.15
CA PHE A 32 2.13 0.17 2.46
C PHE A 32 2.42 -0.36 1.04
N VAL A 33 2.52 -1.68 0.85
CA VAL A 33 2.68 -2.27 -0.49
C VAL A 33 1.47 -1.96 -1.37
N MET A 34 0.26 -2.04 -0.82
CA MET A 34 -0.98 -1.73 -1.55
C MET A 34 -1.12 -0.25 -1.90
N SER A 35 -0.62 0.66 -1.06
CA SER A 35 -0.61 2.10 -1.38
C SER A 35 0.35 2.39 -2.54
N LEU A 36 1.54 1.78 -2.55
CA LEU A 36 2.49 1.89 -3.67
C LEU A 36 1.94 1.25 -4.95
N ASN A 37 1.22 0.12 -4.85
CA ASN A 37 0.53 -0.48 -5.99
C ASN A 37 -0.49 0.50 -6.61
N THR A 38 -1.32 1.11 -5.77
CA THR A 38 -2.29 2.13 -6.20
C THR A 38 -1.61 3.33 -6.86
N ALA A 39 -0.50 3.81 -6.29
CA ALA A 39 0.29 4.89 -6.89
C ALA A 39 0.85 4.50 -8.27
N ALA A 40 1.36 3.28 -8.44
CA ALA A 40 1.83 2.81 -9.73
C ALA A 40 0.70 2.72 -10.77
N LEU A 41 -0.48 2.23 -10.40
CA LEU A 41 -1.66 2.19 -11.26
C LEU A 41 -2.14 3.59 -11.66
N PHE A 42 -2.08 4.54 -10.73
CA PHE A 42 -2.33 5.96 -11.03
C PHE A 42 -1.33 6.49 -12.06
N HIS A 43 -0.03 6.24 -11.87
CA HIS A 43 1.00 6.63 -12.84
C HIS A 43 0.90 5.91 -14.19
N PHE A 44 0.30 4.72 -14.25
CA PHE A 44 -0.05 4.08 -15.51
C PHE A 44 -1.23 4.75 -16.25
N GLY A 45 -1.94 5.67 -15.59
CA GLY A 45 -3.16 6.28 -16.11
C GLY A 45 -4.38 5.36 -16.02
N GLU A 46 -4.32 4.30 -15.21
CA GLU A 46 -5.45 3.39 -14.97
C GLU A 46 -6.42 3.94 -13.91
N LEU A 47 -5.99 4.92 -13.13
CA LEU A 47 -6.81 5.65 -12.17
C LEU A 47 -6.90 7.11 -12.59
N ALA A 48 -8.11 7.67 -12.56
CA ALA A 48 -8.33 9.09 -12.80
C ALA A 48 -7.92 9.89 -11.57
N ASP A 49 -7.35 11.07 -11.81
CA ASP A 49 -7.09 12.05 -10.78
C ASP A 49 -8.43 12.51 -10.16
N PRO A 50 -8.60 12.42 -8.83
CA PRO A 50 -9.88 12.70 -8.19
C PRO A 50 -10.25 14.19 -8.21
N GLU A 51 -9.29 15.10 -8.39
CA GLU A 51 -9.56 16.54 -8.46
C GLU A 51 -9.89 16.99 -9.88
N THR A 52 -9.21 16.44 -10.88
CA THR A 52 -9.33 16.87 -12.28
C THR A 52 -10.16 15.92 -13.15
N GLY A 53 -10.40 14.69 -12.69
CA GLY A 53 -11.04 13.62 -13.45
C GLY A 53 -10.22 13.10 -14.62
N LYS A 54 -8.97 13.56 -14.79
CA LYS A 54 -8.12 13.20 -15.92
C LYS A 54 -7.20 12.05 -15.55
N THR A 55 -6.99 11.14 -16.50
CA THR A 55 -5.93 10.14 -16.39
C THR A 55 -4.65 10.74 -16.96
N ALA A 56 -3.61 10.85 -16.13
CA ALA A 56 -2.31 11.32 -16.53
C ALA A 56 -1.31 10.17 -16.41
N ARG A 57 -0.74 9.78 -17.54
CA ARG A 57 0.20 8.67 -17.61
C ARG A 57 1.62 9.19 -17.50
N ASP A 58 2.32 8.77 -16.45
CA ASP A 58 3.73 9.08 -16.19
C ASP A 58 4.52 7.80 -16.02
N ILE A 59 5.16 7.37 -17.11
CA ILE A 59 5.95 6.14 -17.14
C ILE A 59 7.19 6.24 -16.26
N VAL A 60 7.76 7.43 -16.10
CA VAL A 60 8.96 7.64 -15.29
C VAL A 60 8.62 7.42 -13.82
N LEU A 61 7.52 8.00 -13.34
CA LEU A 61 7.05 7.80 -11.96
C LEU A 61 6.57 6.36 -11.71
N ALA A 62 5.94 5.73 -12.70
CA ALA A 62 5.57 4.33 -12.57
C ALA A 62 6.79 3.41 -12.43
N LYS A 63 7.84 3.64 -13.24
CA LYS A 63 9.13 2.93 -13.11
C LYS A 63 9.74 3.15 -11.73
N HIS A 64 9.79 4.40 -11.27
CA HIS A 64 10.35 4.73 -9.97
C HIS A 64 9.61 4.00 -8.82
N THR A 65 8.29 3.87 -8.92
CA THR A 65 7.48 3.13 -7.94
C THR A 65 7.81 1.63 -7.95
N ILE A 66 7.98 1.02 -9.13
CA ILE A 66 8.43 -0.38 -9.26
C ILE A 66 9.84 -0.57 -8.68
N ASP A 67 10.75 0.36 -8.93
CA ASP A 67 12.11 0.32 -8.41
C ASP A 67 12.13 0.46 -6.88
N THR A 68 11.22 1.29 -6.34
CA THR A 68 11.01 1.42 -4.88
C THR A 68 10.52 0.10 -4.27
N LEU A 69 9.54 -0.57 -4.88
CA LEU A 69 9.06 -1.88 -4.43
C LEU A 69 10.15 -2.96 -4.55
N ASN A 70 10.98 -2.93 -5.60
CA ASN A 70 12.12 -3.84 -5.74
C ASN A 70 13.17 -3.59 -4.65
N LEU A 71 13.43 -2.33 -4.30
CA LEU A 71 14.33 -1.98 -3.19
C LEU A 71 13.76 -2.50 -1.87
N LEU A 72 12.47 -2.27 -1.61
CA LEU A 72 11.75 -2.76 -0.43
C LEU A 72 11.94 -4.28 -0.27
N LYS A 73 11.72 -5.04 -1.35
CA LYS A 73 11.94 -6.50 -1.37
C LYS A 73 13.34 -6.89 -0.93
N LYS A 74 14.37 -6.16 -1.38
CA LYS A 74 15.78 -6.45 -1.06
C LYS A 74 16.12 -6.17 0.40
N ILE A 75 15.61 -5.07 0.95
CA ILE A 75 15.93 -4.65 2.32
C ILE A 75 15.09 -5.40 3.37
N SER A 76 13.97 -6.02 2.97
CA SER A 76 13.07 -6.75 3.86
C SER A 76 13.31 -8.26 3.90
N VAL A 77 14.32 -8.78 3.18
CA VAL A 77 14.63 -10.23 3.16
C VAL A 77 14.86 -10.76 4.57
N GLY A 78 14.16 -11.84 4.91
CA GLY A 78 14.22 -12.48 6.24
C GLY A 78 13.37 -11.81 7.33
N ASN A 79 12.74 -10.66 7.03
CA ASN A 79 11.86 -9.95 7.97
C ASN A 79 10.37 -10.02 7.58
N LEU A 80 10.03 -10.58 6.42
CA LEU A 80 8.65 -10.72 5.96
C LEU A 80 8.04 -12.06 6.38
N SER A 81 6.77 -12.03 6.74
CA SER A 81 5.95 -13.23 6.76
C SER A 81 5.75 -13.76 5.33
N LYS A 82 5.35 -15.04 5.22
CA LYS A 82 5.11 -15.68 3.92
C LYS A 82 4.02 -14.96 3.11
N ASP A 83 3.00 -14.44 3.79
CA ASP A 83 1.90 -13.72 3.13
C ASP A 83 2.35 -12.35 2.61
N GLU A 84 3.16 -11.62 3.37
CA GLU A 84 3.75 -10.34 2.95
C GLU A 84 4.73 -10.50 1.79
N GLU A 85 5.54 -11.56 1.83
CA GLU A 85 6.46 -11.90 0.73
C GLU A 85 5.69 -12.20 -0.55
N ASN A 86 4.71 -13.11 -0.49
CA ASN A 86 3.86 -13.46 -1.64
C ASN A 86 3.11 -12.25 -2.20
N LEU A 87 2.59 -11.38 -1.33
CA LEU A 87 1.92 -10.14 -1.74
C LEU A 87 2.87 -9.25 -2.53
N LEU A 88 4.05 -8.98 -1.98
CA LEU A 88 5.04 -8.11 -2.61
C LEU A 88 5.50 -8.67 -3.96
N GLU A 89 5.70 -9.99 -4.05
CA GLU A 89 6.07 -10.66 -5.30
C GLU A 89 4.99 -10.55 -6.37
N THR A 90 3.73 -10.78 -5.98
CA THR A 90 2.57 -10.69 -6.88
C THR A 90 2.42 -9.27 -7.42
N VAL A 91 2.45 -8.27 -6.53
CA VAL A 91 2.37 -6.86 -6.91
C VAL A 91 3.52 -6.46 -7.85
N LEU A 92 4.76 -6.84 -7.53
CA LEU A 92 5.92 -6.55 -8.37
C LEU A 92 5.81 -7.19 -9.75
N TYR A 93 5.33 -8.43 -9.84
CA TYR A 93 5.14 -9.11 -11.10
C TYR A 93 4.11 -8.40 -11.98
N ASP A 94 2.93 -8.13 -11.42
CA ASP A 94 1.84 -7.47 -12.14
C ASP A 94 2.24 -6.09 -12.66
N LEU A 95 2.88 -5.28 -11.82
CA LEU A 95 3.32 -3.94 -12.20
C LEU A 95 4.40 -3.99 -13.30
N LYS A 96 5.32 -4.97 -13.27
CA LYS A 96 6.33 -5.14 -14.32
C LYS A 96 5.70 -5.51 -15.66
N ILE A 97 4.75 -6.43 -15.67
CA ILE A 97 4.04 -6.81 -16.90
C ILE A 97 3.28 -5.61 -17.47
N ARG A 98 2.58 -4.84 -16.63
CA ARG A 98 1.90 -3.61 -17.04
C ARG A 98 2.88 -2.59 -17.60
N TYR A 99 3.99 -2.35 -16.91
CA TYR A 99 5.04 -1.44 -17.36
C TYR A 99 5.57 -1.81 -18.75
N VAL A 100 5.86 -3.09 -19.00
CA VAL A 100 6.31 -3.54 -20.33
C VAL A 100 5.25 -3.26 -21.40
N LYS A 101 3.99 -3.61 -21.15
CA LYS A 101 2.88 -3.40 -22.10
C LYS A 101 2.70 -1.94 -22.51
N ILE A 102 2.96 -1.02 -21.59
CA ILE A 102 2.77 0.40 -21.85
C ILE A 102 4.06 1.05 -22.38
N SER A 103 5.24 0.59 -21.96
CA SER A 103 6.53 1.16 -22.38
C SER A 103 6.99 0.73 -23.78
N GLY A 104 6.38 -0.30 -24.36
CA GLY A 104 6.56 -0.71 -25.75
C GLY A 104 5.49 -0.11 -26.65
#